data_AF-A0A6N6JEY5-F1
#
_entry.id   AF-A0A6N6JEY5-F1
#
_cell.length_a   1.000
_cell.length_b   1.000
_cell.length_c   1.000
_cell.angle_alpha   90.00
_cell.angle_beta   90.00
_cell.angle_gamma   90.00
#
_symmetry.space_group_name_H-M   'P 1'
#
loop_
_entity.id
_entity.type
_entity.pdbx_description
1 polymer ?
#
loop_
_entity_poly.entity_id
_entity_poly.type
_entity_poly.pdbx_seq_one_letter_code
_entity_poly.pdbx_strand_id
1 'polypeptide(L)'
;MWTAYWFWFAAALGLGILEVLAPGFILLGFALAAAVLGGVFAIGGPFAAYLAASLPITLVAFAALSLIAWLGLRRIFGKPEKSVKVWHTDIND
;
A
#
# COMPACT_ATOMS: atom_id res chain seq x y z
N MET A 1 -7.35 -15.78 -14.71
CA MET A 1 -7.64 -14.32 -14.70
C MET A 1 -6.67 -13.56 -13.79
N TRP A 2 -6.51 -13.93 -12.51
CA TRP A 2 -5.63 -13.21 -11.57
C TRP A 2 -4.12 -13.27 -11.91
N THR A 3 -3.67 -14.20 -12.74
CA THR A 3 -2.27 -14.26 -13.20
C THR A 3 -1.96 -13.22 -14.29
N ALA A 4 -2.98 -12.56 -14.84
CA ALA A 4 -2.78 -11.51 -15.83
C ALA A 4 -2.27 -10.24 -15.14
N TYR A 5 -1.12 -9.72 -15.58
CA TYR A 5 -0.49 -8.53 -15.00
C TYR A 5 -1.39 -7.29 -15.04
N TRP A 6 -2.17 -7.13 -16.12
CA TRP A 6 -3.06 -5.98 -16.30
C TRP A 6 -4.18 -5.92 -15.25
N PHE A 7 -4.62 -7.08 -14.74
CA PHE A 7 -5.65 -7.15 -13.69
C PHE A 7 -5.16 -6.44 -12.42
N TRP A 8 -3.91 -6.69 -12.04
CA TRP A 8 -3.28 -6.07 -10.88
C TRP A 8 -3.03 -4.57 -11.07
N PHE A 9 -2.61 -4.14 -12.27
CA PHE A 9 -2.46 -2.71 -12.54
C PHE A 9 -3.81 -1.97 -12.56
N ALA A 10 -4.86 -2.59 -13.11
CA ALA A 10 -6.21 -2.04 -13.05
C ALA A 10 -6.71 -1.92 -11.60
N ALA A 11 -6.48 -2.94 -10.78
CA ALA A 11 -6.80 -2.90 -9.35
C ALA A 11 -6.00 -1.81 -8.62
N ALA A 12 -4.70 -1.67 -8.90
CA ALA A 12 -3.86 -0.62 -8.34
C ALA A 12 -4.38 0.78 -8.68
N LEU A 13 -4.76 1.00 -9.94
CA LEU A 13 -5.32 2.27 -10.39
C LEU A 13 -6.66 2.56 -9.70
N GLY A 14 -7.56 1.58 -9.66
CA GLY A 14 -8.87 1.72 -8.99
C GLY A 14 -8.74 2.03 -7.50
N LEU A 15 -7.87 1.31 -6.79
CA LEU A 15 -7.58 1.55 -5.37
C LEU A 15 -6.96 2.93 -5.14
N GLY A 16 -6.04 3.36 -6.00
CA GLY A 16 -5.45 4.70 -5.94
C GLY A 16 -6.48 5.81 -6.15
N ILE A 17 -7.43 5.63 -7.08
CA ILE A 17 -8.54 6.57 -7.29
C ILE A 17 -9.45 6.62 -6.05
N LEU A 18 -9.80 5.47 -5.46
CA LEU A 18 -10.66 5.40 -4.28
C LEU A 18 -10.03 6.09 -3.05
N GLU A 19 -8.70 6.05 -2.90
CA GLU A 19 -7.98 6.77 -1.84
C GLU A 19 -8.24 8.29 -1.89
N VAL A 20 -8.45 8.87 -3.08
CA VAL A 20 -8.76 10.31 -3.22
C VAL A 20 -10.07 10.68 -2.52
N LEU A 21 -11.02 9.74 -2.46
CA LEU A 21 -12.32 9.93 -1.80
C LEU A 21 -12.24 9.76 -0.28
N ALA A 22 -11.32 8.91 0.20
CA ALA A 22 -11.17 8.56 1.62
C ALA A 22 -9.68 8.49 2.01
N PRO A 23 -9.06 9.62 2.38
CA PRO A 23 -7.62 9.68 2.66
C PRO A 23 -7.30 9.04 4.02
N GLY A 24 -6.82 7.79 3.98
CA GLY A 24 -6.46 6.98 5.14
C GLY A 24 -5.16 6.18 4.99
N PHE A 25 -4.48 6.28 3.85
CA PHE A 25 -3.28 5.55 3.42
C PHE A 25 -3.45 4.02 3.27
N ILE A 26 -4.62 3.47 3.62
CA ILE A 26 -4.88 2.03 3.57
C ILE A 26 -5.06 1.58 2.11
N LEU A 27 -5.89 2.28 1.33
CA LEU A 27 -6.12 1.92 -0.06
C LEU A 27 -4.87 2.19 -0.90
N LEU A 28 -4.09 3.23 -0.55
CA LEU A 28 -2.79 3.46 -1.16
C LEU A 28 -1.80 2.32 -0.91
N GLY A 29 -1.77 1.75 0.30
CA GLY A 29 -0.95 0.58 0.61
C GLY A 29 -1.35 -0.65 -0.23
N PHE A 30 -2.65 -0.88 -0.40
CA PHE A 30 -3.17 -1.93 -1.27
C PHE A 30 -2.87 -1.67 -2.75
N ALA A 31 -2.99 -0.42 -3.20
CA ALA A 31 -2.67 -0.03 -4.56
C ALA A 31 -1.19 -0.29 -4.88
N LEU A 32 -0.29 0.05 -3.96
CA LEU A 32 1.15 -0.20 -4.13
C LEU A 32 1.46 -1.70 -4.17
N ALA A 33 0.87 -2.49 -3.27
CA ALA A 33 1.04 -3.94 -3.30
C ALA A 33 0.51 -4.58 -4.59
N ALA A 34 -0.62 -4.09 -5.11
CA ALA A 34 -1.18 -4.54 -6.38
C ALA A 34 -0.26 -4.16 -7.55
N ALA A 35 0.31 -2.95 -7.56
CA ALA A 35 1.28 -2.53 -8.57
C ALA A 35 2.54 -3.41 -8.56
N VAL A 36 3.05 -3.77 -7.38
CA VAL A 36 4.19 -4.68 -7.24
C VAL A 36 3.87 -6.07 -7.79
N LEU A 37 2.71 -6.65 -7.43
CA LEU A 37 2.30 -7.95 -7.99
C LEU A 37 2.07 -7.89 -9.50
N GLY A 38 1.49 -6.81 -10.01
CA GLY A 38 1.37 -6.56 -11.45
C GLY A 38 2.73 -6.56 -12.14
N GLY A 39 3.72 -5.90 -11.54
CA GLY A 39 5.11 -5.92 -12.00
C GLY A 39 5.71 -7.33 -11.98
N VAL A 40 5.52 -8.10 -10.89
CA VAL A 40 5.98 -9.49 -10.79
C VAL A 40 5.39 -10.35 -11.92
N PHE A 41 4.09 -10.26 -12.17
CA PHE A 41 3.45 -11.02 -13.25
C PHE A 41 3.82 -10.49 -14.65
N ALA A 42 4.15 -9.21 -14.80
CA ALA A 42 4.59 -8.62 -16.07
C ALA A 42 6.02 -9.04 -16.44
N ILE A 43 6.94 -9.05 -15.47
CA ILE A 43 8.33 -9.49 -15.65
C ILE A 43 8.38 -11.02 -15.83
N GLY A 44 7.51 -11.74 -15.13
CA GLY A 44 7.47 -13.20 -15.15
C GLY A 44 8.62 -13.84 -14.35
N GLY A 45 9.02 -15.03 -14.76
CA GLY A 45 10.12 -15.79 -14.14
C GLY A 45 9.67 -16.78 -13.05
N PRO A 46 10.64 -17.42 -12.36
CA PRO A 46 10.37 -18.52 -11.42
C PRO A 46 9.48 -18.11 -10.26
N PHE A 47 9.67 -16.90 -9.75
CA PHE A 47 8.87 -16.36 -8.66
C PHE A 47 7.42 -16.09 -9.09
N ALA A 48 7.21 -15.50 -10.26
CA ALA A 48 5.86 -15.30 -10.80
C ALA A 48 5.16 -16.64 -11.07
N ALA A 49 5.88 -17.66 -11.56
CA ALA A 49 5.35 -19.01 -11.75
C ALA A 49 4.94 -19.65 -10.41
N TYR A 50 5.74 -19.48 -9.35
CA TYR A 50 5.40 -19.95 -8.00
C TYR A 50 4.11 -19.31 -7.47
N LEU A 51 3.94 -17.99 -7.63
CA LEU A 51 2.69 -17.33 -7.25
C LEU A 51 1.52 -17.81 -8.12
N ALA A 52 1.73 -17.91 -9.44
CA ALA A 52 0.70 -18.34 -10.39
C ALA A 52 0.15 -19.76 -10.09
N ALA A 53 0.96 -20.63 -9.47
CA ALA A 53 0.57 -21.99 -9.14
C ALA A 53 -0.56 -22.07 -8.09
N SER A 54 -0.75 -21.05 -7.26
CA SER A 54 -1.74 -21.06 -6.18
C SER A 54 -2.29 -19.68 -5.87
N LEU A 55 -3.60 -19.51 -6.08
CA LEU A 55 -4.32 -18.30 -5.72
C LEU A 55 -4.18 -17.96 -4.21
N PRO A 56 -4.36 -18.91 -3.26
CA PRO A 56 -4.11 -18.63 -1.85
C PRO A 56 -2.73 -18.05 -1.55
N ILE A 57 -1.67 -18.60 -2.17
CA ILE A 57 -0.30 -18.10 -1.98
C ILE A 57 -0.16 -16.67 -2.52
N THR A 58 -0.74 -16.40 -3.69
CA THR A 58 -0.76 -15.05 -4.28
C THR A 58 -1.45 -14.05 -3.36
N LEU A 59 -2.59 -14.42 -2.75
CA LEU A 59 -3.32 -13.56 -1.82
C LEU A 59 -2.56 -13.33 -0.51
N VAL A 60 -1.86 -14.34 0.01
CA VAL A 60 -0.98 -14.18 1.18
C VAL A 60 0.16 -13.21 0.86
N ALA A 61 0.80 -13.35 -0.31
CA ALA A 61 1.84 -12.43 -0.76
C ALA A 61 1.30 -11.00 -0.91
N PHE A 62 0.11 -10.85 -1.50
CA PHE A 62 -0.57 -9.56 -1.61
C PHE A 62 -0.84 -8.93 -0.24
N ALA A 63 -1.38 -9.71 0.70
CA ALA A 63 -1.70 -9.24 2.05
C ALA A 63 -0.45 -8.83 2.84
N ALA A 64 0.64 -9.60 2.73
CA ALA A 64 1.91 -9.28 3.36
C ALA A 64 2.52 -7.99 2.78
N LEU A 65 2.58 -7.88 1.45
CA LEU A 65 3.07 -6.66 0.77
C LEU A 65 2.22 -5.44 1.12
N SER A 66 0.90 -5.62 1.18
CA SER A 66 -0.06 -4.58 1.57
C SER A 66 0.19 -4.07 2.99
N LEU A 67 0.36 -4.98 3.94
CA LEU A 67 0.65 -4.62 5.33
C LEU A 67 1.98 -3.85 5.43
N ILE A 68 3.02 -4.32 4.75
CA ILE A 68 4.33 -3.65 4.72
C ILE A 68 4.23 -2.25 4.09
N ALA A 69 3.55 -2.14 2.94
CA ALA A 69 3.34 -0.88 2.25
C ALA A 69 2.58 0.12 3.13
N TRP A 70 1.48 -0.31 3.74
CA TRP A 70 0.69 0.53 4.65
C TRP A 70 1.50 0.98 5.88
N LEU A 71 2.25 0.09 6.52
CA LEU A 71 3.12 0.45 7.65
C LEU A 71 4.20 1.44 7.23
N GLY A 72 4.83 1.25 6.06
CA GLY A 72 5.81 2.18 5.51
C GLY A 72 5.23 3.57 5.24
N LEU A 73 4.07 3.63 4.58
CA LEU A 73 3.34 4.87 4.34
C LEU A 73 2.96 5.57 5.65
N ARG A 74 2.41 4.82 6.61
CA ARG A 74 2.05 5.35 7.94
C ARG A 74 3.27 5.85 8.71
N ARG A 75 4.45 5.24 8.53
CA ARG A 75 5.68 5.65 9.22
C ARG A 75 6.30 6.91 8.64
N ILE A 76 6.23 7.07 7.31
CA ILE A 76 6.84 8.20 6.57
C ILE A 76 5.91 9.41 6.55
N PHE A 77 4.61 9.21 6.32
CA PHE A 77 3.61 10.27 6.17
C PHE A 77 2.71 10.44 7.39
N GLY A 78 2.81 9.56 8.40
CA GLY A 78 2.12 9.73 9.66
C GLY A 78 2.58 10.99 10.36
N LYS A 79 1.61 11.86 10.71
CA LYS A 79 1.89 13.13 11.39
C LYS A 79 2.72 12.88 12.66
N PRO A 80 3.72 13.71 12.97
CA PRO A 80 4.32 13.73 14.30
C PRO A 80 3.21 13.92 15.33
N GLU A 81 3.31 13.24 16.48
CA GLU A 81 2.45 13.54 17.62
C GLU A 81 2.36 15.05 17.78
N LYS A 82 1.12 15.56 17.95
CA LYS A 82 0.90 16.95 18.32
C LYS A 82 1.65 17.18 19.64
N SER A 83 2.91 17.58 19.55
CA SER A 83 3.62 18.18 20.65
C SER A 83 2.79 19.40 21.00
N VAL A 84 1.99 19.28 22.06
CA VAL A 84 1.28 20.41 22.65
C VAL A 84 2.37 21.43 22.91
N LYS A 85 2.40 22.51 22.13
CA LYS A 85 3.36 23.58 22.31
C LYS A 85 3.01 24.19 23.66
N VAL A 86 3.72 23.79 24.71
CA VAL A 86 3.59 24.39 26.04
C VAL A 86 4.20 25.78 25.91
N TRP A 87 3.34 26.76 25.71
CA TRP A 87 3.73 28.17 25.73
C TRP A 87 4.01 28.53 27.19
N HIS A 88 5.28 28.80 27.51
CA HIS A 88 5.69 29.38 28.80
C HIS A 88 5.80 30.91 28.75
N THR A 89 5.29 31.56 27.69
CA THR A 89 5.13 33.02 27.69
C THR A 89 4.01 33.37 28.65
N ASP A 90 4.40 33.86 29.82
CA ASP A 90 3.51 34.63 30.67
C ASP A 90 3.12 35.88 29.89
N ILE A 91 1.82 36.17 29.85
CA ILE A 91 1.26 37.31 29.12
C ILE A 91 1.52 38.63 29.87
N ASN A 92 2.14 38.59 31.06
CA ASN A 92 2.34 39.74 31.94
C ASN A 92 3.79 40.25 32.08
N ASP A 93 4.74 39.83 31.24
CA ASP A 93 6.09 40.41 31.17
C ASP A 93 6.40 41.01 29.78
#